data_AF-A0A454VY10-F1
#
_entry.id   AF-A0A454VY10-F1
#
_cell.length_a   1.000
_cell.length_b   1.000
_cell.length_c   1.000
_cell.angle_alpha   90.00
_cell.angle_beta   90.00
_cell.angle_gamma   90.00
#
_symmetry.space_group_name_H-M   'P 1'
#
loop_
_entity.id
_entity.type
_entity.pdbx_description
1 polymer ?
#
loop_
_entity_poly.entity_id
_entity_poly.type
_entity_poly.pdbx_seq_one_letter_code
_entity_poly.pdbx_strand_id
1 'polypeptide(L)'
;AGADARLTAAPATTDVLEQARESVHASRAAGLGTITTEGNAITDTTAGVQIRPGPDGRWYPFTLWRADEWRPAPGACDDPAEAFRAARRARAARPLRR
;
A
#
# COMPACT_ATOMS: atom_id res chain seq x y z
N ALA A 1 -0.20 -8.32 24.37
CA ALA A 1 -1.16 -8.91 23.42
C ALA A 1 -0.77 -8.43 22.01
N GLY A 2 -0.17 -9.29 21.20
CA GLY A 2 0.17 -8.98 19.81
C GLY A 2 -1.02 -9.35 18.93
N ALA A 3 -1.69 -8.36 18.37
CA ALA A 3 -2.77 -8.60 17.42
C ALA A 3 -2.15 -8.94 16.06
N ASP A 4 -1.99 -10.24 15.79
CA ASP A 4 -1.89 -10.75 14.42
C ASP A 4 -3.23 -10.49 13.74
N ALA A 5 -3.38 -9.28 13.21
CA ALA A 5 -4.48 -8.91 12.34
C ALA A 5 -4.32 -9.69 11.03
N ARG A 6 -4.79 -10.93 11.03
CA ARG A 6 -5.09 -11.70 9.83
C ARG A 6 -6.25 -10.98 9.13
N LEU A 7 -5.93 -9.89 8.43
CA LEU A 7 -6.86 -9.11 7.61
C LEU A 7 -7.46 -10.06 6.59
N THR A 8 -8.66 -10.55 6.90
CA THR A 8 -9.50 -11.23 5.91
C THR A 8 -9.78 -10.19 4.83
N ALA A 9 -9.26 -10.42 3.63
CA ALA A 9 -9.45 -9.52 2.52
C ALA A 9 -10.94 -9.54 2.16
N ALA A 10 -11.70 -8.53 2.62
CA ALA A 10 -13.00 -8.28 2.03
C ALA A 10 -12.80 -8.00 0.53
N PRO A 11 -13.64 -8.54 -0.36
CA PRO A 11 -13.52 -8.25 -1.77
C PRO A 11 -13.79 -6.76 -1.95
N ALA A 12 -12.74 -5.95 -2.16
CA ALA A 12 -12.99 -4.63 -2.71
C ALA A 12 -13.57 -4.84 -4.11
N THR A 13 -14.69 -4.18 -4.38
CA THR A 13 -15.27 -4.15 -5.72
C THR A 13 -14.23 -3.60 -6.69
N THR A 14 -14.15 -4.17 -7.89
CA THR A 14 -13.17 -3.79 -8.92
C THR A 14 -13.11 -2.27 -9.15
N ASP A 15 -14.25 -1.58 -9.08
CA ASP A 15 -14.33 -0.12 -9.16
C ASP A 15 -13.51 0.62 -8.09
N VAL A 16 -13.47 0.10 -6.86
CA VAL A 16 -12.71 0.71 -5.75
C VAL A 16 -11.21 0.56 -5.99
N LEU A 17 -10.78 -0.57 -6.57
CA LEU A 17 -9.38 -0.80 -6.96
C LEU A 17 -8.96 0.09 -8.13
N GLU A 18 -9.80 0.22 -9.16
CA GLU A 18 -9.53 1.10 -10.31
C GLU A 18 -9.49 2.57 -9.88
N GLN A 19 -10.46 3.04 -9.09
CA GLN A 19 -10.49 4.42 -8.58
C GLN A 19 -9.26 4.72 -7.68
N ALA A 20 -8.86 3.76 -6.86
CA ALA A 20 -7.68 3.89 -6.01
C ALA A 20 -6.39 3.91 -6.85
N ARG A 21 -6.31 3.06 -7.88
CA ARG A 21 -5.20 3.08 -8.85
C ARG A 21 -5.08 4.44 -9.51
N GLU A 22 -6.18 5.00 -10.03
CA GLU A 22 -6.19 6.33 -10.64
C GLU A 22 -5.76 7.42 -9.66
N SER A 23 -6.25 7.37 -8.42
CA SER A 23 -5.90 8.33 -7.37
C SER A 23 -4.41 8.28 -7.01
N VAL A 24 -3.84 7.06 -6.91
CA VAL A 24 -2.40 6.84 -6.69
C VAL A 24 -1.59 7.35 -7.89
N HIS A 25 -2.06 7.09 -9.12
CA HIS A 25 -1.42 7.59 -10.35
C HIS A 25 -1.42 9.13 -10.40
N ALA A 26 -2.56 9.77 -10.14
CA ALA A 26 -2.69 11.22 -10.14
C ALA A 26 -1.86 11.88 -9.02
N SER A 27 -1.80 11.24 -7.85
CA SER A 27 -0.98 11.69 -6.74
C SER A 27 0.53 11.50 -6.98
N ARG A 28 0.94 10.73 -7.99
CA ARG A 28 2.35 10.49 -8.24
C ARG A 28 2.94 11.68 -8.98
N ALA A 29 3.84 12.39 -8.32
CA ALA A 29 4.72 13.34 -9.00
C ALA A 29 5.66 12.57 -9.94
N ALA A 30 5.23 12.38 -11.20
CA ALA A 30 5.98 12.03 -12.42
C ALA A 30 7.06 10.92 -12.38
N GLY A 31 7.13 10.10 -11.33
CA GLY A 31 8.14 9.04 -11.20
C GLY A 31 7.74 7.76 -11.91
N LEU A 32 8.64 7.21 -12.73
CA LEU A 32 8.51 6.00 -13.55
C LEU A 32 8.68 4.71 -12.73
N GLY A 33 7.63 4.23 -12.07
CA GLY A 33 7.67 2.89 -11.48
C GLY A 33 6.44 2.09 -11.81
N THR A 34 6.59 0.78 -11.88
CA THR A 34 5.53 -0.13 -12.27
C THR A 34 4.58 -0.30 -11.09
N ILE A 35 3.40 0.29 -11.20
CA ILE A 35 2.28 -0.02 -10.29
C ILE A 35 1.54 -1.20 -10.89
N THR A 36 1.54 -2.32 -10.18
CA THR A 36 0.74 -3.49 -10.51
C THR A 36 -0.44 -3.56 -9.54
N THR A 37 -1.61 -3.82 -10.09
CA THR A 37 -2.80 -4.12 -9.30
C THR A 37 -2.99 -5.62 -9.37
N GLU A 38 -2.78 -6.32 -8.26
CA GLU A 38 -2.89 -7.77 -8.18
C GLU A 38 -3.90 -8.15 -7.09
N GLY A 39 -5.02 -8.74 -7.50
CA GLY A 39 -6.13 -9.08 -6.60
C GLY A 39 -6.67 -7.85 -5.88
N ASN A 40 -6.56 -7.83 -4.55
CA ASN A 40 -7.03 -6.75 -3.68
C ASN A 40 -5.87 -5.89 -3.15
N ALA A 41 -4.83 -5.68 -3.96
CA ALA A 41 -3.66 -4.91 -3.55
C ALA A 41 -3.12 -4.08 -4.72
N ILE A 42 -2.70 -2.86 -4.41
CA ILE A 42 -1.96 -1.99 -5.33
C ILE A 42 -0.51 -2.02 -4.88
N THR A 43 0.38 -2.52 -5.74
CA THR A 43 1.79 -2.73 -5.45
C THR A 43 2.64 -1.84 -6.35
N ASP A 44 3.58 -1.10 -5.77
CA ASP A 44 4.67 -0.43 -6.49
C ASP A 44 5.98 -1.12 -6.10
N THR A 45 6.45 -1.99 -6.99
CA THR A 45 7.69 -2.76 -6.79
C THR A 45 8.93 -1.88 -6.91
N THR A 46 8.85 -0.77 -7.65
CA THR A 46 9.95 0.19 -7.81
C THR A 46 10.21 0.95 -6.50
N ALA A 47 9.14 1.34 -5.80
CA ALA A 47 9.24 1.98 -4.49
C ALA A 47 9.25 0.97 -3.32
N GLY A 48 8.97 -0.31 -3.56
CA GLY A 48 8.84 -1.33 -2.53
C GLY A 48 7.71 -1.01 -1.54
N VAL A 49 6.58 -0.52 -2.06
CA VAL A 49 5.38 -0.18 -1.28
C VAL A 49 4.16 -0.90 -1.84
N GLN A 50 3.20 -1.20 -0.97
CA GLN A 50 1.95 -1.82 -1.35
C GLN A 50 0.85 -1.24 -0.46
N ILE A 51 -0.36 -1.06 -0.99
CA ILE A 51 -1.53 -0.70 -0.20
C ILE A 51 -2.61 -1.75 -0.40
N ARG A 52 -3.34 -2.08 0.66
CA ARG A 52 -4.43 -3.06 0.63
C ARG A 52 -5.67 -2.43 1.27
N PRO A 53 -6.84 -2.50 0.63
CA PRO A 53 -8.07 -2.07 1.28
C PRO A 53 -8.46 -3.11 2.34
N GLY A 54 -8.86 -2.61 3.51
CA GLY A 54 -9.40 -3.37 4.60
C GLY A 54 -10.93 -3.45 4.54
N PRO A 55 -11.53 -4.37 5.30
CA PRO A 55 -12.98 -4.53 5.39
C PRO A 55 -13.69 -3.32 6.03
N ASP A 56 -12.94 -2.46 6.70
CA ASP A 56 -13.38 -1.21 7.32
C ASP A 56 -13.41 -0.01 6.35
N GLY A 57 -13.07 -0.23 5.06
CA GLY A 57 -12.98 0.83 4.06
C GLY A 57 -11.68 1.63 4.12
N ARG A 58 -10.74 1.25 4.99
CA ARG A 58 -9.43 1.90 5.10
C ARG A 58 -8.40 1.24 4.21
N TRP A 59 -7.47 2.03 3.72
CA TRP A 59 -6.29 1.58 3.00
C TRP A 59 -5.14 1.37 3.96
N TYR A 60 -4.66 0.14 4.06
CA TYR A 60 -3.55 -0.26 4.90
C TYR A 60 -2.26 -0.25 4.08
N PRO A 61 -1.26 0.56 4.47
CA PRO A 61 0.03 0.57 3.81
C PRO A 61 0.90 -0.60 4.27
N PHE A 62 1.65 -1.15 3.33
CA PHE A 62 2.64 -2.20 3.48
C PHE A 62 3.93 -1.73 2.81
N THR A 63 5.06 -2.08 3.42
CA THR A 63 6.39 -1.78 2.88
C THR A 63 7.21 -3.05 2.77
N LEU A 64 8.00 -3.15 1.71
CA LEU A 64 8.90 -4.27 1.48
C LEU A 64 10.02 -4.26 2.52
N TRP A 65 10.14 -5.34 3.28
CA TRP A 65 11.09 -5.52 4.39
C TRP A 65 12.35 -6.28 3.94
N ARG A 66 12.14 -7.41 3.25
CA ARG A 66 13.13 -8.26 2.56
C ARG A 66 12.64 -8.52 1.13
N ALA A 67 13.45 -9.18 0.29
CA ALA A 67 13.21 -9.36 -1.14
C ALA A 67 11.76 -9.71 -1.53
N ASP A 68 11.00 -10.40 -0.67
CA ASP A 68 9.59 -10.71 -0.89
C ASP A 68 8.69 -10.52 0.35
N GLU A 69 9.19 -9.86 1.41
CA GLU A 69 8.47 -9.79 2.68
C GLU A 69 7.77 -8.44 2.84
N TRP A 70 6.44 -8.43 2.76
CA TRP A 70 5.61 -7.23 2.98
C TRP A 70 5.20 -7.10 4.44
N ARG A 71 5.58 -5.98 5.08
CA ARG A 71 5.20 -5.67 6.47
C ARG A 71 4.23 -4.48 6.51
N PRO A 72 3.19 -4.53 7.35
CA PRO A 72 2.31 -3.39 7.54
C PRO A 72 3.11 -2.19 8.08
N ALA A 73 2.80 -1.01 7.56
CA ALA A 73 3.40 0.26 7.95
C ALA A 73 2.35 1.14 8.64
N PRO A 74 2.78 2.10 9.47
CA PRO A 74 1.87 3.11 9.98
C PRO A 74 1.39 4.02 8.84
N GLY A 75 0.16 4.52 8.94
CA GLY A 75 -0.46 5.40 7.95
C GLY A 75 -1.69 4.83 7.25
N ALA A 76 -2.42 3.93 7.91
CA ALA A 76 -3.71 3.49 7.40
C ALA A 76 -4.69 4.68 7.40
N CYS A 77 -5.37 4.92 6.28
CA CYS A 77 -6.32 6.01 6.12
C CYS A 77 -7.38 5.67 5.07
N ASP A 78 -8.44 6.45 5.01
CA ASP A 78 -9.57 6.20 4.11
C ASP A 78 -9.24 6.63 2.65
N ASP A 79 -8.13 7.33 2.43
CA ASP A 79 -7.67 7.78 1.11
C ASP A 79 -6.51 6.90 0.59
N PRO A 80 -6.65 6.26 -0.59
CA PRO A 80 -5.63 5.38 -1.15
C PRO A 80 -4.32 6.10 -1.49
N ALA A 81 -4.39 7.37 -1.94
CA ALA A 81 -3.21 8.14 -2.29
C ALA A 81 -2.42 8.55 -1.04
N GLU A 82 -3.09 8.96 0.04
CA GLU A 82 -2.42 9.22 1.32
C GLU A 82 -1.84 7.95 1.94
N ALA A 83 -2.53 6.81 1.87
CA ALA A 83 -1.98 5.53 2.33
C ALA A 83 -0.71 5.17 1.54
N PHE A 84 -0.70 5.40 0.22
CA PHE A 84 0.47 5.17 -0.62
C PHE A 84 1.63 6.11 -0.27
N ARG A 85 1.35 7.40 -0.06
CA ARG A 85 2.36 8.37 0.40
C ARG A 85 2.91 8.00 1.77
N ALA A 86 2.06 7.55 2.68
CA ALA A 86 2.46 7.10 4.01
C ALA A 86 3.37 5.87 3.92
N ALA A 87 3.03 4.89 3.07
CA ALA A 87 3.90 3.74 2.79
C ALA A 87 5.28 4.19 2.28
N ARG A 88 5.32 5.12 1.34
CA ARG A 88 6.57 5.66 0.78
C ARG A 88 7.40 6.41 1.82
N ARG A 89 6.75 7.24 2.66
CA ARG A 89 7.40 7.93 3.79
C ARG A 89 7.95 6.93 4.81
N ALA A 90 7.17 5.92 5.18
CA ALA A 90 7.59 4.87 6.11
C ALA A 90 8.78 4.07 5.54
N ARG A 91 8.80 3.79 4.24
CA ARG A 91 9.92 3.13 3.57
C ARG A 91 11.18 3.98 3.53
N ALA A 92 11.04 5.29 3.29
CA ALA A 92 12.14 6.25 3.27
C ALA A 92 12.69 6.57 4.67
N ALA A 93 11.84 6.61 5.68
CA ALA A 93 12.22 6.83 7.07
C ALA A 93 12.89 5.61 7.70
N ARG A 94 12.79 4.42 7.08
CA ARG A 94 13.42 3.21 7.60
C ARG A 94 14.91 3.22 7.23
N PRO A 95 15.83 3.20 8.22
CA PRO A 95 17.24 3.05 7.93
C PRO A 95 17.43 1.72 7.22
N LEU A 96 18.02 1.73 6.03
CA LEU A 96 18.64 0.56 5.43
C LEU A 96 19.76 0.14 6.38
N ARG A 97 19.46 -0.71 7.38
CA ARG A 97 20.51 -1.41 8.12
C ARG A 97 21.19 -2.33 7.11
N ARG A 98 22.31 -1.81 6.62
CA ARG A 98 23.30 -2.44 5.75
C ARG A 98 23.93 -3.62 6.48
#